data_AF-A0A9C7Q547-F1
#
_entry.id   AF-A0A9C7Q547-F1
#
_cell.length_a   1.000
_cell.length_b   1.000
_cell.length_c   1.000
_cell.angle_alpha   90.00
_cell.angle_beta   90.00
_cell.angle_gamma   90.00
#
_symmetry.space_group_name_H-M   'P 1'
#
loop_
_entity.id
_entity.type
_entity.pdbx_description
1 polymer ?
#
loop_
_entity_poly.entity_id
_entity_poly.type
_entity_poly.pdbx_seq_one_letter_code
_entity_poly.pdbx_strand_id
1 'polypeptide(L)'
;MGALLATSLLAEQFDTRAAVIVLAAAAFPDIDTLVGFWIQGGHRAVFHNLLIPTVIGIVLLADLLGKNRIGRRWGAYGVRVAWVSLFAFVVAGIGLDLVKNGVNVFYPIHDQFYSVSGKLSVSNKHGIVQTFLEPHARGTTHTTHYDTGFDLAQGPDPRNEERVFPIVRSGRQLLLGAMSFGIFGFRVWESRKE
;
A
#
# COMPACT_ATOMS: atom_id res chain seq x y z
N MET A 1 5.66 6.79 2.74
CA MET A 1 5.87 5.53 2.00
C MET A 1 6.67 5.74 0.72
N GLY A 2 6.37 6.76 -0.10
CA GLY A 2 7.15 7.04 -1.32
C GLY A 2 8.68 7.10 -1.12
N ALA A 3 9.15 7.76 -0.04
CA ALA A 3 10.57 7.80 0.29
C ALA A 3 11.17 6.40 0.57
N LEU A 4 10.44 5.54 1.31
CA LEU A 4 10.88 4.17 1.60
C LEU A 4 10.96 3.33 0.32
N LEU A 5 10.01 3.52 -0.60
CA LEU A 5 10.02 2.85 -1.90
C LEU A 5 11.19 3.33 -2.77
N ALA A 6 11.45 4.64 -2.81
CA ALA A 6 12.58 5.22 -3.53
C ALA A 6 13.91 4.65 -3.02
N THR A 7 14.15 4.69 -1.71
CA THR A 7 15.41 4.22 -1.13
C THR A 7 15.61 2.72 -1.25
N SER A 8 14.54 1.92 -1.21
CA SER A 8 14.65 0.46 -1.27
C SER A 8 14.71 -0.11 -2.68
N LEU A 9 14.03 0.51 -3.65
CA LEU A 9 13.87 -0.06 -5.00
C LEU A 9 14.73 0.61 -6.07
N LEU A 10 15.19 1.86 -5.89
CA LEU A 10 16.09 2.50 -6.86
C LEU A 10 17.50 1.87 -6.87
N ALA A 11 17.94 1.33 -5.73
CA ALA A 11 19.23 0.64 -5.56
C ALA A 11 20.41 1.46 -6.13
N GLU A 12 21.19 0.89 -7.04
CA GLU A 12 22.35 1.55 -7.67
C GLU A 12 22.00 2.81 -8.47
N GLN A 13 20.73 2.97 -8.84
CA GLN A 13 20.21 4.11 -9.61
C GLN A 13 19.66 5.21 -8.71
N PHE A 14 19.92 5.15 -7.39
CA PHE A 14 19.47 6.15 -6.44
C PHE A 14 20.31 7.42 -6.56
N ASP A 15 19.66 8.51 -6.96
CA ASP A 15 20.19 9.87 -6.88
C ASP A 15 19.08 10.85 -6.47
N THR A 16 19.44 12.12 -6.22
CA THR A 16 18.47 13.15 -5.84
C THR A 16 17.36 13.34 -6.87
N ARG A 17 17.67 13.22 -8.17
CA ARG A 17 16.69 13.41 -9.25
C ARG A 17 15.68 12.26 -9.26
N ALA A 18 16.15 11.03 -9.25
CA ALA A 18 15.35 9.82 -9.16
C ALA A 18 14.48 9.82 -7.90
N ALA A 19 15.04 10.19 -6.75
CA ALA A 19 14.29 10.29 -5.51
C ALA A 19 13.16 11.32 -5.61
N VAL A 20 13.43 12.51 -6.14
CA VAL A 20 12.41 13.56 -6.34
C VAL A 20 11.32 13.08 -7.31
N ILE A 21 11.68 12.40 -8.40
CA ILE A 21 10.71 11.85 -9.36
C ILE A 21 9.78 10.83 -8.69
N VAL A 22 10.33 9.88 -7.94
CA VAL A 22 9.54 8.85 -7.25
C VAL A 22 8.65 9.47 -6.17
N LEU A 23 9.16 10.46 -5.42
CA LEU A 23 8.38 11.19 -4.43
C LEU A 23 7.24 11.99 -5.06
N ALA A 24 7.51 12.68 -6.17
CA ALA A 24 6.50 13.41 -6.92
C ALA A 24 5.43 12.48 -7.48
N ALA A 25 5.82 11.32 -8.03
CA ALA A 25 4.88 10.31 -8.50
C ALA A 25 4.01 9.74 -7.39
N ALA A 26 4.59 9.51 -6.20
CA ALA A 26 3.83 9.03 -5.03
C ALA A 26 2.85 10.07 -4.49
N ALA A 27 3.17 11.36 -4.58
CA ALA A 27 2.32 12.46 -4.14
C ALA A 27 1.33 12.92 -5.22
N PHE A 28 1.47 12.45 -6.46
CA PHE A 28 0.64 12.89 -7.58
C PHE A 28 -0.86 12.66 -7.33
N PRO A 29 -1.31 11.51 -6.79
CA PRO A 29 -2.73 11.33 -6.48
C PRO A 29 -3.29 12.39 -5.53
N ASP A 30 -2.50 12.86 -4.56
CA ASP A 30 -2.92 13.86 -3.55
C ASP A 30 -3.34 15.20 -4.16
N ILE A 31 -2.99 15.47 -5.43
CA ILE A 31 -3.46 16.64 -6.19
C ILE A 31 -5.00 16.66 -6.32
N ASP A 32 -5.68 15.52 -6.15
CA ASP A 32 -7.15 15.45 -6.05
C ASP A 32 -7.73 16.39 -4.99
N THR A 33 -6.96 16.67 -3.92
CA THR A 33 -7.36 17.63 -2.89
C THR A 33 -7.54 19.05 -3.44
N LEU A 34 -6.77 19.41 -4.48
CA LEU A 34 -6.85 20.71 -5.15
C LEU A 34 -8.00 20.76 -6.18
N VAL A 35 -8.27 19.66 -6.87
CA VAL A 35 -9.42 19.54 -7.80
C VAL A 35 -10.75 19.70 -7.05
N GLY A 36 -10.75 19.27 -5.80
CA GLY A 36 -11.82 19.45 -4.85
C GLY A 36 -12.32 20.88 -4.63
N PHE A 37 -11.54 21.91 -4.95
CA PHE A 37 -12.01 23.30 -4.90
C PHE A 37 -13.07 23.62 -5.95
N TRP A 38 -13.11 22.85 -7.06
CA TRP A 38 -13.93 23.17 -8.23
C TRP A 38 -15.08 22.18 -8.44
N ILE A 39 -14.96 20.95 -7.93
CA ILE A 39 -15.97 19.88 -8.11
C ILE A 39 -16.33 19.28 -6.75
N GLN A 40 -17.52 19.61 -6.27
CA GLN A 40 -18.06 19.08 -5.02
C GLN A 40 -18.36 17.58 -5.19
N GLY A 41 -17.64 16.72 -4.46
CA GLY A 41 -17.73 15.25 -4.59
C GLY A 41 -16.68 14.60 -5.49
N GLY A 42 -15.92 15.37 -6.29
CA GLY A 42 -14.74 14.88 -7.03
C GLY A 42 -13.52 14.59 -6.13
N HIS A 43 -13.68 14.82 -4.83
CA HIS A 43 -12.67 14.55 -3.82
C HIS A 43 -12.30 13.06 -3.83
N ARG A 44 -11.08 12.76 -4.29
CA ARG A 44 -10.43 11.43 -4.22
C ARG A 44 -10.89 10.38 -5.24
N ALA A 45 -11.35 10.79 -6.43
CA ALA A 45 -11.68 9.87 -7.51
C ALA A 45 -10.88 10.10 -8.81
N VAL A 46 -10.46 11.34 -9.08
CA VAL A 46 -9.91 11.72 -10.40
C VAL A 46 -8.48 11.18 -10.60
N PHE A 47 -7.61 11.30 -9.60
CA PHE A 47 -6.24 10.78 -9.64
C PHE A 47 -6.05 9.57 -8.74
N HIS A 48 -6.92 9.37 -7.75
CA HIS A 48 -6.98 8.18 -6.91
C HIS A 48 -7.82 7.06 -7.56
N ASN A 49 -7.41 6.60 -8.74
CA ASN A 49 -7.97 5.41 -9.41
C ASN A 49 -6.86 4.59 -10.04
N LEU A 50 -7.13 3.32 -10.36
CA LEU A 50 -6.15 2.44 -10.99
C LEU A 50 -6.08 2.61 -12.51
N LEU A 51 -7.00 3.34 -13.14
CA LEU A 51 -7.01 3.50 -14.59
C LEU A 51 -5.74 4.19 -15.09
N ILE A 52 -5.37 5.31 -14.46
CA ILE A 52 -4.16 6.07 -14.82
C ILE A 52 -2.88 5.23 -14.69
N PRO A 53 -2.56 4.63 -13.52
CA PRO A 53 -1.36 3.81 -13.40
C PRO A 53 -1.42 2.55 -14.28
N THR A 54 -2.60 1.96 -14.54
CA THR A 54 -2.72 0.83 -15.48
C THR A 54 -2.34 1.25 -16.90
N VAL A 55 -2.84 2.38 -17.39
CA VAL A 55 -2.48 2.89 -18.72
C VAL A 55 -0.98 3.19 -18.80
N ILE A 56 -0.40 3.83 -17.78
CA ILE A 56 1.06 4.07 -17.70
C ILE A 56 1.82 2.74 -17.74
N GLY A 57 1.39 1.74 -16.96
CA GLY A 57 2.01 0.42 -16.92
C GLY A 57 1.96 -0.30 -18.28
N ILE A 58 0.83 -0.23 -18.99
CA ILE A 58 0.71 -0.77 -20.35
C ILE A 58 1.68 -0.07 -21.30
N VAL A 59 1.80 1.25 -21.23
CA VAL A 59 2.74 2.02 -22.06
C VAL A 59 4.19 1.65 -21.75
N LEU A 60 4.57 1.54 -20.47
CA LEU A 60 5.91 1.13 -20.07
C LEU A 60 6.22 -0.30 -20.51
N LEU A 61 5.26 -1.23 -20.38
CA LEU A 61 5.41 -2.61 -20.82
C LEU A 61 5.53 -2.70 -22.35
N ALA A 62 4.71 -1.96 -23.09
CA ALA A 62 4.77 -1.91 -24.54
C ALA A 62 6.10 -1.30 -25.04
N ASP A 63 6.64 -0.30 -24.34
CA ASP A 63 7.97 0.22 -24.64
C ASP A 63 9.04 -0.86 -24.41
N LEU A 64 9.01 -1.52 -23.26
CA LEU A 64 9.99 -2.56 -22.88
C LEU A 64 10.00 -3.74 -23.85
N LEU A 65 8.82 -4.21 -24.27
CA LEU A 65 8.66 -5.33 -25.21
C LEU A 65 8.93 -4.94 -26.68
N GLY A 66 8.85 -3.64 -26.99
CA GLY A 66 8.95 -3.13 -28.34
C GLY A 66 10.30 -2.50 -28.64
N LYS A 67 10.29 -1.18 -28.88
CA LYS A 67 11.47 -0.42 -29.31
C LYS A 67 12.40 -0.04 -28.17
N ASN A 68 12.00 -0.31 -26.92
CA ASN A 68 12.69 0.05 -25.68
C ASN A 68 13.23 1.48 -25.74
N ARG A 69 12.38 2.45 -26.07
CA ARG A 69 12.79 3.84 -26.27
C ARG A 69 13.35 4.42 -24.98
N ILE A 70 12.76 4.07 -23.84
CA ILE A 70 13.20 4.53 -22.53
C ILE A 70 14.59 3.97 -22.23
N GLY A 71 14.79 2.66 -22.39
CA GLY A 71 16.10 2.04 -22.19
C GLY A 71 17.16 2.54 -23.18
N ARG A 72 16.78 2.82 -24.42
CA ARG A 72 17.70 3.40 -25.42
C ARG A 72 18.11 4.84 -25.11
N ARG A 73 17.22 5.65 -24.53
CA ARG A 73 17.48 7.07 -24.26
C ARG A 73 18.13 7.31 -22.90
N TRP A 74 17.72 6.55 -21.89
CA TRP A 74 18.12 6.77 -20.49
C TRP A 74 18.72 5.52 -19.82
N GLY A 75 18.96 4.45 -20.57
CA GLY A 75 19.57 3.23 -20.05
C GLY A 75 18.72 2.51 -19.00
N ALA A 76 19.37 1.65 -18.23
CA ALA A 76 18.76 0.95 -17.10
C ALA A 76 18.22 1.92 -16.03
N TYR A 77 18.87 3.08 -15.85
CA TYR A 77 18.44 4.16 -14.96
C TYR A 77 17.00 4.58 -15.27
N GLY A 78 16.71 5.00 -16.51
CA GLY A 78 15.38 5.50 -16.86
C GLY A 78 14.28 4.46 -16.72
N VAL A 79 14.57 3.21 -17.11
CA VAL A 79 13.62 2.09 -16.97
C VAL A 79 13.32 1.86 -15.49
N ARG A 80 14.35 1.80 -14.64
CA ARG A 80 14.17 1.55 -13.20
C ARG A 80 13.40 2.67 -12.52
N VAL A 81 13.76 3.93 -12.77
CA VAL A 81 13.06 5.09 -12.21
C VAL A 81 11.59 5.10 -12.65
N ALA A 82 11.28 4.78 -13.91
CA ALA A 82 9.90 4.73 -14.40
C ALA A 82 9.05 3.67 -13.67
N TRP A 83 9.55 2.43 -13.57
CA TRP A 83 8.83 1.35 -12.89
C TRP A 83 8.70 1.58 -11.38
N VAL A 84 9.74 2.09 -10.71
CA VAL A 84 9.68 2.41 -9.27
C VAL A 84 8.73 3.57 -9.02
N SER A 85 8.69 4.57 -9.90
CA SER A 85 7.73 5.68 -9.80
C SER A 85 6.29 5.20 -9.97
N LEU A 86 6.03 4.32 -10.93
CA LEU A 86 4.72 3.70 -11.11
C LEU A 86 4.32 2.86 -9.88
N PHE A 87 5.25 2.06 -9.35
CA PHE A 87 5.00 1.28 -8.15
C PHE A 87 4.70 2.19 -6.94
N ALA A 88 5.44 3.29 -6.79
CA ALA A 88 5.22 4.26 -5.72
C ALA A 88 3.88 4.99 -5.86
N PHE A 89 3.48 5.35 -7.08
CA PHE A 89 2.15 5.90 -7.36
C PHE A 89 1.05 4.94 -6.86
N VAL A 90 1.15 3.65 -7.22
CA VAL A 90 0.13 2.66 -6.86
C VAL A 90 0.12 2.36 -5.37
N VAL A 91 1.29 2.08 -4.76
CA VAL A 91 1.35 1.62 -3.37
C VAL A 91 1.26 2.77 -2.37
N ALA A 92 2.06 3.82 -2.59
CA ALA A 92 2.13 4.94 -1.66
C ALA A 92 1.05 6.00 -1.95
N GLY A 93 0.72 6.26 -3.21
CA GLY A 93 -0.34 7.20 -3.56
C GLY A 93 -1.73 6.60 -3.34
N ILE A 94 -2.08 5.57 -4.11
CA ILE A 94 -3.44 4.98 -4.07
C ILE A 94 -3.62 4.02 -2.90
N GLY A 95 -2.66 3.11 -2.70
CA GLY A 95 -2.77 2.01 -1.74
C GLY A 95 -2.94 2.49 -0.30
N LEU A 96 -2.31 3.61 0.07
CA LEU A 96 -2.49 4.23 1.38
C LEU A 96 -3.92 4.66 1.64
N ASP A 97 -4.58 5.23 0.63
CA ASP A 97 -5.96 5.68 0.75
C ASP A 97 -6.94 4.51 0.70
N LEU A 98 -6.67 3.47 -0.11
CA LEU A 98 -7.44 2.23 -0.09
C LEU A 98 -7.56 1.62 1.32
N VAL A 99 -6.51 1.72 2.15
CA VAL A 99 -6.49 1.15 3.52
C VAL A 99 -6.83 2.13 4.64
N LYS A 100 -6.96 3.43 4.35
CA LYS A 100 -7.31 4.47 5.33
C LYS A 100 -8.70 5.02 5.16
N ASN A 101 -9.05 5.39 3.92
CA ASN A 101 -10.19 6.24 3.58
C ASN A 101 -11.13 5.60 2.56
N GLY A 102 -10.66 4.59 1.83
CA GLY A 102 -11.33 4.05 0.64
C GLY A 102 -10.98 4.83 -0.62
N VAL A 103 -11.04 4.17 -1.78
CA VAL A 103 -10.63 4.73 -3.07
C VAL A 103 -11.57 4.28 -4.19
N ASN A 104 -11.84 5.15 -5.15
CA ASN A 104 -12.69 4.82 -6.29
C ASN A 104 -11.88 4.16 -7.41
N VAL A 105 -11.58 2.87 -7.19
CA VAL A 105 -10.58 2.11 -7.96
C VAL A 105 -10.80 2.18 -9.47
N PHE A 106 -12.05 2.17 -9.91
CA PHE A 106 -12.43 2.03 -11.32
C PHE A 106 -13.07 3.28 -11.92
N TYR A 107 -12.99 4.43 -11.25
CA TYR A 107 -13.46 5.69 -11.82
C TYR A 107 -12.70 6.01 -13.12
N PRO A 108 -13.39 6.51 -14.18
CA PRO A 108 -14.82 6.81 -14.29
C PRO A 108 -15.67 5.66 -14.86
N ILE A 109 -15.08 4.48 -15.12
CA ILE A 109 -15.77 3.34 -15.75
C ILE A 109 -16.83 2.76 -14.81
N HIS A 110 -16.47 2.65 -13.53
CA HIS A 110 -17.38 2.19 -12.48
C HIS A 110 -17.17 3.03 -11.22
N ASP A 111 -18.17 3.84 -10.90
CA ASP A 111 -18.13 4.80 -9.80
C ASP A 111 -18.51 4.12 -8.47
N GLN A 112 -17.50 3.53 -7.80
CA GLN A 112 -17.68 2.89 -6.50
C GLN A 112 -16.41 2.95 -5.65
N PHE A 113 -16.56 3.36 -4.39
CA PHE A 113 -15.47 3.34 -3.42
C PHE A 113 -15.24 1.92 -2.87
N TYR A 114 -13.98 1.49 -2.89
CA TYR A 114 -13.49 0.26 -2.28
C TYR A 114 -12.59 0.61 -1.10
N SER A 115 -12.64 -0.16 -0.03
CA SER A 115 -11.72 0.00 1.09
C SER A 115 -11.23 -1.35 1.60
N VAL A 116 -9.97 -1.40 2.03
CA VAL A 116 -9.35 -2.59 2.64
C VAL A 116 -8.99 -2.25 4.08
N SER A 117 -9.93 -2.46 4.99
CA SER A 117 -9.75 -2.23 6.43
C SER A 117 -9.29 -3.48 7.20
N GLY A 118 -8.94 -4.57 6.50
CA GLY A 118 -8.83 -5.91 7.04
C GLY A 118 -7.86 -6.10 8.23
N LYS A 119 -8.27 -6.97 9.16
CA LYS A 119 -7.41 -7.63 10.16
C LYS A 119 -7.27 -9.10 9.79
N LEU A 120 -6.07 -9.66 9.96
CA LEU A 120 -5.79 -11.09 9.77
C LEU A 120 -5.42 -11.67 11.12
N SER A 121 -6.15 -12.68 11.57
CA SER A 121 -5.90 -13.34 12.85
C SER A 121 -5.91 -14.84 12.69
N VAL A 122 -5.12 -15.53 13.51
CA VAL A 122 -5.15 -16.99 13.65
C VAL A 122 -5.93 -17.33 14.91
N SER A 123 -6.98 -18.13 14.76
CA SER A 123 -7.82 -18.66 15.82
C SER A 123 -7.55 -20.15 16.01
N ASN A 124 -7.47 -20.56 17.28
CA ASN A 124 -7.38 -21.97 17.64
C ASN A 124 -8.68 -22.76 17.41
N LYS A 125 -9.82 -22.10 17.25
CA LYS A 125 -11.12 -22.74 17.00
C LYS A 125 -11.54 -22.69 15.53
N HIS A 126 -11.23 -21.60 14.82
CA HIS A 126 -11.72 -21.33 13.47
C HIS A 126 -10.60 -21.26 12.40
N GLY A 127 -9.32 -21.45 12.76
CA GLY A 127 -8.20 -21.38 11.81
C GLY A 127 -7.85 -19.94 11.42
N ILE A 128 -7.52 -19.66 10.16
CA ILE A 128 -7.25 -18.29 9.68
C ILE A 128 -8.58 -17.55 9.53
N VAL A 129 -8.80 -16.51 10.32
CA VAL A 129 -10.03 -15.71 10.30
C VAL A 129 -9.69 -14.26 9.91
N GLN A 130 -10.31 -13.78 8.83
CA GLN A 130 -10.25 -12.39 8.39
C GLN A 130 -11.51 -11.67 8.88
N THR A 131 -11.43 -10.98 10.03
CA THR A 131 -12.60 -10.32 10.64
C THR A 131 -12.34 -8.83 10.85
N PHE A 132 -13.32 -8.00 10.48
CA PHE A 132 -13.34 -6.56 10.74
C PHE A 132 -13.94 -6.31 12.14
N LEU A 133 -13.09 -6.04 13.14
CA LEU A 133 -13.53 -5.58 14.46
C LEU A 133 -13.43 -4.05 14.54
N GLU A 134 -14.56 -3.39 14.77
CA GLU A 134 -14.65 -1.96 15.05
C GLU A 134 -13.86 -1.59 16.32
N PRO A 135 -12.99 -0.56 16.28
CA PRO A 135 -12.28 -0.12 17.46
C PRO A 135 -13.17 0.82 18.30
N HIS A 136 -13.42 0.45 19.57
CA HIS A 136 -13.84 1.41 20.60
C HIS A 136 -12.63 1.82 21.47
N ALA A 137 -12.67 3.05 21.98
CA ALA A 137 -11.52 3.92 22.21
C ALA A 137 -10.86 3.88 23.61
N ARG A 138 -9.59 4.33 23.61
CA ARG A 138 -8.84 5.13 24.62
C ARG A 138 -9.14 4.89 26.11
N GLY A 139 -8.17 4.27 26.80
CA GLY A 139 -8.02 4.33 28.25
C GLY A 139 -6.58 4.06 28.70
N THR A 140 -6.35 4.16 30.00
CA THR A 140 -5.07 3.93 30.70
C THR A 140 -4.86 2.43 30.97
N THR A 141 -3.68 1.99 31.41
CA THR A 141 -3.40 0.58 31.75
C THR A 141 -4.35 -0.02 32.79
N HIS A 142 -5.09 0.82 33.53
CA HIS A 142 -6.13 0.40 34.48
C HIS A 142 -7.53 0.28 33.86
N THR A 143 -7.77 0.88 32.70
CA THR A 143 -9.11 1.00 32.07
C THR A 143 -9.14 0.43 30.64
N THR A 144 -8.01 -0.02 30.10
CA THR A 144 -7.92 -0.66 28.79
C THR A 144 -7.08 -1.92 28.90
N HIS A 145 -7.76 -3.06 28.80
CA HIS A 145 -7.12 -4.36 28.64
C HIS A 145 -6.77 -4.56 27.16
N TYR A 146 -5.55 -5.03 26.88
CA TYR A 146 -5.15 -5.38 25.52
C TYR A 146 -5.27 -6.88 25.36
N ASP A 147 -6.39 -7.32 24.79
CA ASP A 147 -6.59 -8.74 24.53
C ASP A 147 -5.51 -9.25 23.56
N THR A 148 -4.80 -10.28 24.00
CA THR A 148 -3.88 -11.05 23.17
C THR A 148 -4.30 -12.51 23.22
N GLY A 149 -3.84 -13.33 22.26
CA GLY A 149 -4.13 -14.77 22.33
C GLY A 149 -3.60 -15.45 23.60
N PHE A 150 -2.74 -14.79 24.37
CA PHE A 150 -2.21 -15.26 25.67
C PHE A 150 -2.88 -14.63 26.90
N ASP A 151 -3.68 -13.58 26.71
CA ASP A 151 -4.28 -12.79 27.80
C ASP A 151 -5.62 -12.26 27.31
N LEU A 152 -6.71 -12.97 27.64
CA LEU A 152 -8.04 -12.77 27.07
C LEU A 152 -8.91 -11.80 27.88
N ALA A 153 -8.62 -11.63 29.18
CA ALA A 153 -9.42 -10.81 30.06
C ALA A 153 -8.57 -10.24 31.21
N GLN A 154 -8.99 -9.11 31.77
CA GLN A 154 -8.34 -8.52 32.94
C GLN A 154 -8.64 -9.38 34.18
N GLY A 155 -7.83 -10.42 34.41
CA GLY A 155 -8.04 -11.42 35.47
C GLY A 155 -7.68 -12.84 35.01
N PRO A 156 -8.17 -13.89 35.69
CA PRO A 156 -7.97 -15.27 35.24
C PRO A 156 -8.66 -15.49 33.89
N ASP A 157 -7.92 -16.01 32.91
CA ASP A 157 -8.44 -16.35 31.59
C ASP A 157 -9.72 -17.22 31.71
N PRO A 158 -10.82 -16.84 31.04
CA PRO A 158 -12.04 -17.64 31.01
C PRO A 158 -11.77 -19.03 30.45
N ARG A 159 -12.32 -20.07 31.08
CA ARG A 159 -12.18 -21.44 30.55
C ARG A 159 -12.95 -21.56 29.24
N ASN A 160 -12.34 -22.17 28.22
CA ASN A 160 -12.94 -22.47 26.92
C ASN A 160 -13.21 -21.29 25.97
N GLU A 161 -12.57 -20.13 26.13
CA GLU A 161 -12.67 -19.04 25.15
C GLU A 161 -11.75 -19.21 23.93
N GLU A 162 -12.11 -18.50 22.85
CA GLU A 162 -11.35 -18.51 21.60
C GLU A 162 -10.10 -17.63 21.73
N ARG A 163 -8.93 -18.21 21.42
CA ARG A 163 -7.67 -17.46 21.43
C ARG A 163 -7.39 -16.94 20.03
N VAL A 164 -7.37 -15.61 19.91
CA VAL A 164 -7.15 -14.90 18.64
C VAL A 164 -5.76 -14.28 18.66
N PHE A 165 -4.91 -14.69 17.72
CA PHE A 165 -3.57 -14.13 17.52
C PHE A 165 -3.60 -13.21 16.31
N PRO A 166 -3.72 -11.89 16.50
CA PRO A 166 -3.75 -10.95 15.38
C PRO A 166 -2.35 -10.84 14.74
N ILE A 167 -2.25 -11.20 13.45
CA ILE A 167 -1.05 -11.03 12.63
C ILE A 167 -0.97 -9.60 12.10
N VAL A 168 -2.10 -9.07 11.62
CA VAL A 168 -2.23 -7.65 11.25
C VAL A 168 -3.53 -7.07 11.80
N ARG A 169 -3.43 -5.91 12.47
CA ARG A 169 -4.53 -5.23 13.17
C ARG A 169 -5.16 -4.08 12.38
N SER A 170 -4.63 -3.77 11.19
CA SER A 170 -5.23 -2.77 10.29
C SER A 170 -4.76 -2.96 8.86
N GLY A 171 -5.54 -2.43 7.90
CA GLY A 171 -5.13 -2.35 6.50
C GLY A 171 -3.78 -1.66 6.29
N ARG A 172 -3.42 -0.66 7.11
CA ARG A 172 -2.08 -0.03 7.08
C ARG A 172 -0.96 -1.00 7.42
N GLN A 173 -1.14 -1.84 8.44
CA GLN A 173 -0.16 -2.85 8.82
C GLN A 173 -0.08 -3.95 7.76
N LEU A 174 -1.22 -4.34 7.18
CA LEU A 174 -1.27 -5.28 6.07
C LEU A 174 -0.50 -4.73 4.86
N LEU A 175 -0.75 -3.48 4.46
CA LEU A 175 -0.06 -2.82 3.36
C LEU A 175 1.44 -2.69 3.62
N LEU A 176 1.83 -2.23 4.82
CA LEU A 176 3.24 -2.14 5.21
C LEU A 176 3.92 -3.50 5.18
N GLY A 177 3.28 -4.53 5.73
CA GLY A 177 3.80 -5.89 5.76
C GLY A 177 3.98 -6.44 4.34
N ALA A 178 2.94 -6.40 3.52
CA ALA A 178 2.97 -6.85 2.13
C ALA A 178 4.05 -6.11 1.31
N MET A 179 4.12 -4.79 1.45
CA MET A 179 5.15 -3.97 0.82
C MET A 179 6.55 -4.39 1.26
N SER A 180 6.76 -4.57 2.57
CA SER A 180 8.08 -4.91 3.13
C SER A 180 8.56 -6.28 2.67
N PHE A 181 7.69 -7.30 2.75
CA PHE A 181 8.01 -8.65 2.25
C PHE A 181 8.22 -8.68 0.75
N GLY A 182 7.40 -7.96 -0.03
CA GLY A 182 7.55 -7.88 -1.47
C GLY A 182 8.87 -7.23 -1.90
N ILE A 183 9.22 -6.10 -1.29
CA ILE A 183 10.49 -5.41 -1.56
C ILE A 183 11.67 -6.28 -1.15
N PHE A 184 11.62 -6.88 0.05
CA PHE A 184 12.68 -7.77 0.53
C PHE A 184 12.87 -8.95 -0.42
N GLY A 185 11.80 -9.65 -0.79
CA GLY A 185 11.86 -10.78 -1.72
C GLY A 185 12.40 -10.38 -3.10
N PHE A 186 11.95 -9.24 -3.63
CA PHE A 186 12.45 -8.70 -4.89
C PHE A 186 13.95 -8.40 -4.82
N ARG A 187 14.42 -7.74 -3.75
CA ARG A 187 15.84 -7.40 -3.58
C ARG A 187 16.73 -8.62 -3.37
N VAL A 188 16.25 -9.63 -2.63
CA VAL A 188 16.96 -10.92 -2.48
C VAL A 188 17.05 -11.68 -3.81
N TRP A 189 16.00 -11.61 -4.63
CA TRP A 189 16.03 -12.21 -5.96
C TRP A 189 16.98 -11.48 -6.90
N GLU A 190 16.97 -10.15 -6.85
CA GLU A 190 17.84 -9.30 -7.67
C GLU A 190 19.31 -9.51 -7.33
N SER A 191 19.66 -9.58 -6.05
CA SER A 191 21.04 -9.82 -5.60
C SER A 191 21.60 -11.21 -5.96
N ARG A 192 20.77 -12.13 -6.46
CA ARG A 192 21.21 -13.45 -6.95
C ARG A 192 21.47 -13.48 -8.45
N LYS A 193 21.07 -12.41 -9.15
CA LYS A 193 21.23 -12.28 -10.61
C LYS A 193 22.46 -11.47 -11.00
N GLU A 194 22.95 -10.65 -10.07
CA GLU A 194 24.26 -10.00 -10.11
C GLU A 194 25.36 -10.99 -9.75
#